data_AF-A0AAW4YD06-F1
#
_entry.id   AF-A0AAW4YD06-F1
#
_cell.length_a   1.000
_cell.length_b   1.000
_cell.length_c   1.000
_cell.angle_alpha   90.00
_cell.angle_beta   90.00
_cell.angle_gamma   90.00
#
_symmetry.space_group_name_H-M   'P 1'
#
loop_
_entity.id
_entity.type
_entity.pdbx_description
1 polymer ?
#
loop_
_entity_poly.entity_id
_entity_poly.type
_entity_poly.pdbx_seq_one_letter_code
_entity_poly.pdbx_strand_id
1 'polypeptide(L)' 'DLASNFDNRPFIDVFLEPTKLYVKPVLALKKEVSIKAMNHITGGGFYENIPRALPAGYAARIDTTSFPTPKIFDWLQ' A
#
# COMPACT_ATOMS: atom_id res chain seq x y z
N ASP A 1 24.04 -3.06 -6.60
CA ASP A 1 24.03 -3.23 -8.06
C ASP A 1 22.62 -3.63 -8.47
N LEU A 2 21.98 -2.93 -9.41
CA LEU A 2 20.61 -3.27 -9.83
C LEU A 2 20.55 -4.61 -10.60
N ALA A 3 21.70 -5.10 -11.08
CA ALA A 3 21.84 -6.41 -11.68
C ALA A 3 22.00 -7.54 -10.64
N SER A 4 22.17 -7.23 -9.35
CA SER A 4 22.23 -8.26 -8.31
C SER A 4 20.83 -8.82 -7.99
N ASN A 5 20.79 -9.97 -7.33
CA ASN A 5 19.54 -10.64 -7.00
C ASN A 5 18.98 -10.21 -5.63
N PHE A 6 17.66 -10.12 -5.55
CA PHE A 6 16.83 -10.00 -4.36
C PHE A 6 15.76 -11.11 -4.39
N ASP A 7 15.77 -11.99 -3.39
CA ASP A 7 14.81 -13.10 -3.28
C ASP A 7 14.65 -13.92 -4.58
N ASN A 8 15.78 -14.37 -5.13
CA ASN A 8 15.89 -15.12 -6.39
C ASN A 8 15.40 -14.40 -7.65
N ARG A 9 15.20 -13.08 -7.60
CA ARG A 9 14.86 -12.24 -8.76
C ARG A 9 15.84 -11.08 -8.90
N PRO A 10 16.14 -10.59 -10.11
CA PRO A 10 16.90 -9.35 -10.28
C PRO A 10 16.22 -8.17 -9.56
N PHE A 11 16.99 -7.29 -8.92
CA PHE A 11 16.43 -6.07 -8.30
C PHE A 11 15.59 -5.25 -9.29
N ILE A 12 16.04 -5.13 -10.54
CA ILE A 12 15.32 -4.40 -11.59
C ILE A 12 13.88 -4.90 -11.79
N ASP A 13 13.66 -6.21 -11.73
CA ASP A 13 12.32 -6.79 -11.91
C ASP A 13 11.42 -6.49 -10.70
N VAL A 14 11.99 -6.47 -9.49
CA VAL A 14 11.26 -6.13 -8.26
C VAL A 14 10.83 -4.66 -8.26
N PHE A 15 11.72 -3.75 -8.70
CA PHE A 15 11.39 -2.32 -8.76
C PHE A 15 10.44 -1.96 -9.90
N LEU A 16 10.46 -2.70 -11.00
CA LEU A 16 9.57 -2.50 -12.15
C LEU A 16 8.26 -3.30 -12.05
N GLU A 17 8.01 -3.98 -10.92
CA GLU A 17 6.75 -4.68 -10.71
C GLU A 17 5.57 -3.70 -10.87
N PRO A 18 4.61 -3.99 -11.78
CA PRO A 18 3.52 -3.06 -12.05
C PRO A 18 2.65 -2.78 -10.84
N THR A 19 2.13 -1.56 -10.74
CA THR A 19 1.19 -1.18 -9.68
C THR A 19 -0.06 -2.06 -9.69
N LYS A 20 -0.47 -2.53 -8.51
CA LYS A 20 -1.65 -3.39 -8.36
C LYS A 20 -2.95 -2.60 -8.53
N LEU A 21 -3.85 -3.10 -9.37
CA LEU A 21 -5.18 -2.53 -9.58
C LEU A 21 -6.23 -3.21 -8.69
N TYR A 22 -6.93 -2.43 -7.87
CA TYR A 22 -7.93 -2.93 -6.91
C TYR A 22 -9.40 -2.68 -7.35
N VAL A 23 -9.64 -2.27 -8.60
CA VAL A 23 -11.00 -1.91 -9.07
C VAL A 23 -12.01 -3.04 -8.88
N LYS A 24 -11.68 -4.26 -9.33
CA LYS A 24 -12.57 -5.43 -9.24
C LYS A 24 -12.94 -5.79 -7.79
N PRO A 25 -11.99 -6.00 -6.85
CA PRO A 25 -12.33 -6.32 -5.47
C PRO A 25 -13.08 -5.17 -4.77
N VAL A 26 -12.76 -3.91 -5.06
CA VAL A 26 -13.48 -2.76 -4.48
C VAL A 26 -14.94 -2.73 -4.95
N LEU A 27 -15.20 -2.98 -6.24
CA LEU A 27 -16.56 -3.05 -6.78
C LEU A 27 -17.37 -4.21 -6.20
N ALA A 28 -16.72 -5.34 -5.92
CA ALA A 28 -17.35 -6.46 -5.22
C ALA A 28 -17.69 -6.08 -3.77
N LEU A 29 -16.74 -5.54 -3.02
CA LEU A 29 -16.92 -5.15 -1.61
C LEU A 29 -18.04 -4.12 -1.42
N LYS A 30 -18.17 -3.15 -2.35
CA LYS A 30 -19.19 -2.10 -2.29
C LYS A 30 -20.63 -2.65 -2.33
N LYS A 31 -20.84 -3.88 -2.83
CA LYS A 31 -22.16 -4.53 -2.83
C LYS A 31 -22.51 -5.15 -1.48
N GLU A 32 -21.49 -5.54 -0.72
CA GLU A 32 -21.65 -6.27 0.54
C GLU A 32 -21.68 -5.35 1.76
N VAL A 33 -20.98 -4.20 1.70
CA VAL A 33 -20.86 -3.29 2.84
C VAL A 33 -20.96 -1.82 2.44
N SER A 34 -21.42 -1.00 3.38
CA SER A 34 -21.34 0.45 3.27
C SER A 34 -19.93 0.93 3.63
N ILE A 35 -19.18 1.34 2.60
CA ILE A 35 -17.80 1.84 2.74
C ILE A 35 -17.84 3.31 3.15
N LYS A 36 -17.32 3.64 4.34
CA LYS A 36 -17.25 5.02 4.86
C LYS A 36 -16.15 5.85 4.21
N ALA A 37 -15.00 5.23 3.92
CA ALA A 37 -13.82 5.87 3.36
C ALA A 37 -12.89 4.82 2.73
N MET A 38 -12.08 5.24 1.76
CA MET A 38 -10.97 4.46 1.18
C MET A 38 -9.79 5.40 0.92
N ASN A 39 -8.57 4.92 1.13
CA ASN A 39 -7.35 5.66 0.86
C ASN A 39 -6.48 4.91 -0.14
N HIS A 40 -6.10 5.58 -1.24
CA HIS A 40 -5.10 5.07 -2.16
C HIS A 40 -3.73 5.57 -1.72
N ILE A 41 -2.85 4.67 -1.30
CA ILE A 41 -1.52 5.02 -0.80
C ILE A 41 -0.58 5.22 -2.00
N THR A 42 -0.15 6.46 -2.21
CA THR A 42 0.73 6.87 -3.31
C THR A 42 1.87 7.75 -2.77
N GLY A 43 2.29 8.79 -3.50
CA GLY A 43 3.23 9.79 -2.99
C GLY A 43 2.82 10.32 -1.62
N GLY A 44 3.80 10.52 -0.72
CA GLY A 44 3.58 10.95 0.66
C GLY A 44 3.18 9.83 1.64
N GLY A 45 2.93 8.60 1.16
CA GLY A 45 2.72 7.43 2.01
C GLY A 45 1.52 7.55 2.96
N PHE A 46 1.59 6.95 4.15
CA PHE A 46 0.48 6.93 5.10
C PHE A 46 0.14 8.31 5.65
N TYR A 47 1.15 9.11 5.98
CA TYR A 47 0.99 10.41 6.63
C TYR A 47 0.23 11.40 5.78
N GLU A 48 0.44 11.40 4.46
CA GLU A 48 -0.27 12.32 3.58
C GLU A 48 -1.60 11.74 3.08
N ASN A 49 -1.68 10.44 2.81
CA ASN A 49 -2.85 9.88 2.14
C ASN A 49 -4.00 9.59 3.11
N ILE A 50 -3.73 9.01 4.29
CA ILE A 50 -4.79 8.53 5.20
C ILE A 50 -5.63 9.65 5.79
N PRO A 51 -5.06 10.80 6.24
CA PRO A 51 -5.86 11.89 6.78
C PRO A 51 -6.84 12.51 5.78
N ARG A 52 -6.61 12.38 4.46
CA ARG A 52 -7.46 12.98 3.41
C ARG A 52 -8.89 12.43 3.40
N ALA A 53 -9.08 11.19 3.88
CA ALA A 53 -10.39 10.56 3.95
C ALA A 53 -11.04 10.62 5.35
N LEU A 54 -10.36 11.24 6.33
CA LEU A 54 -10.87 11.38 7.70
C LEU A 54 -11.54 12.75 7.89
N PRO A 55 -12.69 12.83 8.59
CA PRO A 55 -13.28 14.11 8.98
C PRO A 55 -12.38 14.86 9.98
N ALA A 56 -12.61 16.16 10.12
CA ALA A 56 -11.94 16.96 11.15
C ALA A 56 -12.16 16.39 12.55
N GLY A 57 -11.10 16.37 13.37
CA GLY A 57 -11.13 15.82 14.73
C GLY A 57 -10.92 14.31 14.82
N TYR A 58 -10.66 13.62 13.71
CA TYR A 58 -10.38 12.17 13.69
C TYR A 58 -8.92 11.88 13.31
N ALA A 59 -8.40 10.76 13.81
CA ALA A 59 -7.09 10.21 13.46
C ALA A 59 -7.19 8.69 13.28
N ALA A 60 -6.27 8.12 12.48
CA ALA A 60 -6.13 6.68 12.32
C ALA A 60 -5.00 6.15 13.22
N ARG A 61 -5.29 5.12 14.01
CA ARG A 61 -4.27 4.32 14.69
C ARG A 61 -4.02 3.06 13.87
N ILE A 62 -2.80 2.89 13.40
CA ILE A 62 -2.41 1.79 12.52
C ILE A 62 -1.42 0.90 13.27
N ASP A 63 -1.73 -0.38 13.35
CA ASP A 63 -0.76 -1.40 13.76
C ASP A 63 -0.01 -1.88 12.51
N THR A 64 1.22 -1.41 12.32
CA THR A 64 2.04 -1.77 11.16
C THR A 64 2.51 -3.23 11.17
N THR A 65 2.33 -3.94 12.28
CA THR A 65 2.64 -5.38 12.39
C THR A 65 1.48 -6.26 11.95
N SER A 66 0.30 -5.68 11.71
CA SER A 66 -0.92 -6.41 11.34
C SER A 66 -0.99 -6.84 9.87
N PHE A 67 -0.05 -6.40 9.03
CA PHE A 67 0.03 -6.78 7.62
C PHE A 67 1.49 -6.95 7.18
N PRO A 68 1.77 -7.80 6.17
CA PRO A 68 3.13 -8.02 5.70
C PRO A 68 3.65 -6.77 4.99
N THR A 69 4.85 -6.32 5.38
CA THR A 69 5.63 -5.35 4.62
C THR A 69 6.51 -6.11 3.62
N PRO A 70 6.49 -5.77 2.33
CA PRO A 70 7.39 -6.41 1.36
C PRO A 70 8.86 -6.23 1.76
N LYS A 71 9.63 -7.32 1.78
CA LYS A 71 11.04 -7.32 2.21
C LYS A 71 11.94 -6.33 1.47
N ILE A 72 11.56 -5.91 0.27
CA ILE A 72 12.31 -4.90 -0.49
C ILE A 72 12.39 -3.57 0.26
N PHE A 73 11.41 -3.26 1.10
CA PHE A 73 11.44 -2.06 1.94
C PHE A 73 12.48 -2.17 3.06
N ASP A 74 12.76 -3.36 3.58
CA ASP A 74 13.83 -3.56 4.57
C ASP A 74 15.21 -3.26 3.96
N TRP A 75 15.38 -3.51 2.65
CA TRP A 75 16.61 -3.18 1.93
C TRP A 75 16.76 -1.67 1.63
N LEU A 76 15.65 -0.95 1.48
CA LEU A 76 15.66 0.48 1.16
C LEU A 76 15.93 1.39 2.36
N GLN A 77 15.82 0.86 3.58
CA GLN A 77 15.99 1.59 4.85
C GLN A 77 17.45 1.58 5.32
#